data_AF-A0A6C0F3N7-F1
#
_entry.id   AF-A0A6C0F3N7-F1
#
_cell.length_a   1.000
_cell.length_b   1.000
_cell.length_c   1.000
_cell.angle_alpha   90.00
_cell.angle_beta   90.00
_cell.angle_gamma   90.00
#
_symmetry.space_group_name_H-M   'P 1'
#
loop_
_entity.id
_entity.type
_entity.pdbx_description
1 polymer ?
#
loop_
_entity_poly.entity_id
_entity_poly.type
_entity_poly.pdbx_seq_one_letter_code
_entity_poly.pdbx_strand_id
1 'polypeptide(L)'
;MTLQLKKFNMRDITFRPDENKGPVVVLIGRRDTGKSFLVRDLLFYHQDIPIGTVISGTEAGNGFYKEHVPKLFIHDEYNTVLIENVLRRQKAVMKQMKKEIDTYKRTTIDPRAFVIMDDCLYDQTWTRDKMMRLLFMNGRHWKVMLIITMQYPLGIPPNLRTNIDYVFILREPYLTNRKRMWENYASMFPTLESFCAVMDSTTENYECLVINNNAKSNKLTDQIFWYKAENHPSFRLGSKEFWDISKNMGSDDEDEAYDPSKNKNAKKGANINVKKSY
;
A
#
# COMPACT_ATOMS: atom_id res chain seq x y z
N MET A 1 34.97 4.59 11.26
CA MET A 1 34.03 3.49 11.53
C MET A 1 33.34 3.13 10.21
N THR A 2 33.46 1.89 9.75
CA THR A 2 32.81 1.44 8.50
C THR A 2 31.47 0.80 8.87
N LEU A 3 30.36 1.42 8.50
CA LEU A 3 29.02 0.87 8.74
C LEU A 3 28.74 -0.21 7.69
N GLN A 4 28.65 -1.48 8.10
CA GLN A 4 28.23 -2.57 7.21
C GLN A 4 26.73 -2.78 7.32
N LEU A 5 26.00 -2.50 6.24
CA LEU A 5 24.55 -2.70 6.15
C LEU A 5 24.24 -4.07 5.59
N LYS A 6 23.25 -4.74 6.19
CA LYS A 6 22.74 -6.03 5.70
C LYS A 6 21.72 -5.80 4.58
N LYS A 7 21.62 -6.76 3.64
CA LYS A 7 20.51 -6.79 2.69
C LYS A 7 19.22 -7.04 3.46
N PHE A 8 18.19 -6.25 3.22
CA PHE A 8 16.85 -6.48 3.75
C PHE A 8 16.27 -7.77 3.15
N ASN A 9 15.54 -8.54 3.95
CA ASN A 9 14.78 -9.68 3.46
C ASN A 9 13.31 -9.29 3.40
N MET A 10 12.73 -9.23 2.19
CA MET A 10 11.33 -8.81 2.01
C MET A 10 10.35 -9.69 2.82
N ARG A 11 10.71 -10.95 3.08
CA ARG A 11 9.91 -11.88 3.91
C ARG A 11 9.82 -11.48 5.40
N ASP A 12 10.67 -10.55 5.85
CA ASP A 12 10.62 -10.04 7.23
C ASP A 12 9.38 -9.14 7.45
N ILE A 13 8.79 -8.62 6.38
CA ILE A 13 7.47 -8.00 6.40
C ILE A 13 6.42 -9.11 6.52
N THR A 14 6.18 -9.61 7.73
CA THR A 14 5.21 -10.69 7.93
C THR A 14 3.78 -10.17 7.98
N PHE A 15 2.87 -10.91 7.36
CA PHE A 15 1.44 -10.64 7.43
C PHE A 15 0.64 -11.94 7.30
N ARG A 16 0.81 -12.85 8.26
CA ARG A 16 0.16 -14.17 8.22
C ARG A 16 -1.28 -14.12 8.78
N PRO A 17 -2.19 -15.03 8.38
CA PRO A 17 -3.58 -15.03 8.85
C PRO A 17 -3.72 -15.17 10.37
N ASP A 18 -2.79 -15.86 11.02
CA ASP A 18 -2.76 -16.14 12.45
C ASP A 18 -2.17 -14.98 13.28
N GLU A 19 -1.57 -13.98 12.64
CA GLU A 19 -0.99 -12.83 13.31
C GLU A 19 -2.01 -11.69 13.49
N ASN A 20 -1.95 -10.99 14.62
CA ASN A 20 -2.65 -9.72 14.82
C ASN A 20 -1.78 -8.56 14.30
N LYS A 21 -1.52 -8.58 12.98
CA LYS A 21 -0.68 -7.61 12.27
C LYS A 21 -1.47 -6.92 11.15
N GLY A 22 -0.91 -5.82 10.67
CA GLY A 22 -1.40 -5.05 9.54
C GLY A 22 -0.30 -4.06 9.18
N PRO A 23 0.75 -4.54 8.49
CA PRO A 23 1.98 -3.77 8.32
C PRO A 23 1.71 -2.50 7.50
N VAL A 24 2.28 -1.39 7.95
CA VAL A 24 2.26 -0.11 7.23
C VAL A 24 3.62 0.12 6.58
N VAL A 25 3.65 0.05 5.26
CA VAL A 25 4.86 0.17 4.44
C VAL A 25 4.79 1.47 3.64
N VAL A 26 5.83 2.30 3.77
CA VAL A 26 5.93 3.57 3.07
C VAL A 26 7.12 3.56 2.12
N LEU A 27 6.90 3.92 0.86
CA LEU A 27 7.92 4.01 -0.18
C LEU A 27 8.05 5.48 -0.60
N ILE A 28 9.24 6.04 -0.44
CA ILE A 28 9.52 7.45 -0.71
C ILE A 28 10.53 7.54 -1.85
N GLY A 29 10.17 8.19 -2.95
CA GLY A 29 11.06 8.33 -4.09
C GLY A 29 10.47 9.18 -5.21
N ARG A 30 11.34 9.85 -5.96
CA ARG A 30 10.93 10.67 -7.11
C ARG A 30 10.21 9.83 -8.19
N ARG A 31 9.73 10.51 -9.23
CA ARG A 31 9.27 9.81 -10.45
C ARG A 31 10.39 8.95 -11.01
N ASP A 32 10.02 7.82 -11.57
CA ASP A 32 10.91 6.89 -12.28
C ASP A 32 12.06 6.30 -11.42
N THR A 33 11.93 6.32 -10.09
CA THR A 33 12.91 5.67 -9.21
C THR A 33 12.62 4.19 -8.95
N GLY A 34 11.48 3.66 -9.41
CA GLY A 34 11.11 2.24 -9.24
C GLY A 34 10.16 1.93 -8.07
N LYS A 35 9.40 2.93 -7.57
CA LYS A 35 8.43 2.72 -6.47
C LYS A 35 7.43 1.60 -6.78
N SER A 36 6.74 1.67 -7.92
CA SER A 36 5.72 0.68 -8.30
C SER A 36 6.36 -0.72 -8.47
N PHE A 37 7.57 -0.80 -9.01
CA PHE A 37 8.32 -2.06 -9.12
C PHE A 37 8.62 -2.67 -7.74
N LEU A 38 9.00 -1.85 -6.76
CA LEU A 38 9.20 -2.29 -5.37
C LEU A 38 7.88 -2.70 -4.69
N VAL A 39 6.75 -2.04 -5.01
CA VAL A 39 5.42 -2.48 -4.55
C VAL A 39 5.08 -3.86 -5.14
N ARG A 40 5.32 -4.08 -6.43
CA ARG A 40 5.10 -5.39 -7.07
C ARG A 40 5.95 -6.49 -6.44
N ASP A 41 7.22 -6.19 -6.15
CA ASP A 41 8.13 -7.09 -5.44
C ASP A 41 7.59 -7.45 -4.04
N LEU A 42 7.20 -6.46 -3.24
CA LEU A 42 6.55 -6.69 -1.95
C LEU A 42 5.29 -7.58 -2.07
N LEU A 43 4.42 -7.28 -3.03
CA LEU A 43 3.20 -8.05 -3.28
C LEU A 43 3.47 -9.50 -3.71
N PHE A 44 4.59 -9.76 -4.40
CA PHE A 44 4.98 -11.11 -4.78
C PHE A 44 5.19 -12.02 -3.55
N TYR A 45 5.66 -11.48 -2.43
CA TYR A 45 5.80 -12.23 -1.17
C TYR A 45 4.48 -12.37 -0.39
N HIS A 46 3.40 -11.75 -0.88
CA HIS A 46 2.09 -11.68 -0.25
C HIS A 46 0.94 -12.08 -1.20
N GLN A 47 1.22 -13.00 -2.13
CA GLN A 47 0.25 -13.47 -3.13
C GLN A 47 -0.98 -14.15 -2.54
N ASP A 48 -0.88 -14.62 -1.29
CA ASP A 48 -1.92 -15.33 -0.56
C ASP A 48 -2.98 -14.40 0.06
N ILE A 49 -2.81 -13.07 -0.01
CA ILE A 49 -3.82 -12.13 0.47
C ILE A 49 -5.07 -12.19 -0.44
N PRO A 50 -6.28 -12.42 0.11
CA PRO A 50 -7.47 -12.74 -0.68
C PRO A 50 -8.09 -11.55 -1.42
N ILE A 51 -7.78 -10.32 -1.01
CA ILE A 51 -8.35 -9.11 -1.61
C ILE A 51 -7.45 -7.90 -1.32
N GLY A 52 -7.49 -6.92 -2.21
CA GLY A 52 -6.97 -5.60 -1.88
C GLY A 52 -7.55 -4.52 -2.76
N THR A 53 -7.39 -3.27 -2.32
CA THR A 53 -7.87 -2.08 -3.00
C THR A 53 -6.67 -1.22 -3.39
N VAL A 54 -6.62 -0.77 -4.64
CA VAL A 54 -5.57 0.10 -5.16
C VAL A 54 -6.19 1.44 -5.50
N ILE A 55 -5.59 2.51 -4.97
CA ILE A 55 -5.91 3.89 -5.32
C ILE A 55 -4.65 4.47 -5.95
N SER A 56 -4.60 4.57 -7.28
CA SER A 56 -3.44 5.07 -8.01
C SER A 56 -3.85 6.12 -9.03
N GLY A 57 -3.37 7.35 -8.84
CA GLY A 57 -3.57 8.43 -9.82
C GLY A 57 -2.78 8.26 -11.11
N THR A 58 -1.96 7.20 -11.22
CA THR A 58 -1.13 6.91 -12.40
C THR A 58 -1.63 5.71 -13.21
N GLU A 59 -2.59 4.94 -12.69
CA GLU A 59 -3.04 3.69 -13.32
C GLU A 59 -3.64 3.94 -14.70
N ALA A 60 -4.49 4.96 -14.85
CA ALA A 60 -5.11 5.31 -16.13
C ALA A 60 -4.07 5.53 -17.26
N GLY A 61 -2.85 5.95 -16.93
CA GLY A 61 -1.78 6.16 -17.91
C GLY A 61 -0.84 4.97 -18.12
N ASN A 62 -0.54 4.20 -17.06
CA ASN A 62 0.50 3.16 -17.12
C ASN A 62 -0.03 1.72 -17.10
N GLY A 63 -1.27 1.49 -16.62
CA GLY A 63 -1.85 0.16 -16.48
C GLY A 63 -0.99 -0.82 -15.68
N PHE A 64 -0.31 -0.35 -14.63
CA PHE A 64 0.66 -1.14 -13.89
C PHE A 64 -0.02 -2.21 -13.00
N TYR A 65 -1.06 -1.81 -12.25
CA TYR A 65 -1.71 -2.68 -11.28
C TYR A 65 -2.68 -3.67 -11.92
N LYS A 66 -3.34 -3.33 -13.05
CA LYS A 66 -4.29 -4.21 -13.75
C LYS A 66 -3.70 -5.55 -14.21
N GLU A 67 -2.37 -5.64 -14.31
CA GLU A 67 -1.67 -6.89 -14.65
C GLU A 67 -1.75 -7.95 -13.53
N HIS A 68 -1.84 -7.51 -12.27
CA HIS A 68 -1.73 -8.38 -11.10
C HIS A 68 -2.80 -8.14 -10.02
N VAL A 69 -3.65 -7.12 -10.18
CA VAL A 69 -4.83 -6.83 -9.34
C VAL A 69 -6.08 -6.77 -10.25
N PRO A 70 -7.24 -7.34 -9.85
CA PRO A 70 -8.48 -7.22 -10.62
C PRO A 70 -8.90 -5.75 -10.81
N LYS A 71 -9.28 -5.37 -12.04
CA LYS A 71 -9.70 -3.99 -12.40
C LYS A 71 -10.81 -3.44 -11.50
N LEU A 72 -11.72 -4.29 -11.02
CA LEU A 72 -12.79 -3.93 -10.07
C LEU A 72 -12.27 -3.22 -8.79
N PHE A 73 -11.03 -3.48 -8.39
CA PHE A 73 -10.45 -2.96 -7.15
C PHE A 73 -9.42 -1.86 -7.35
N ILE A 74 -9.26 -1.38 -8.59
CA ILE A 74 -8.35 -0.30 -8.91
C ILE A 74 -9.16 0.97 -9.15
N HIS A 75 -8.76 2.05 -8.49
CA HIS A 75 -9.43 3.33 -8.51
C HIS A 75 -8.41 4.43 -8.80
N ASP A 76 -8.77 5.37 -9.67
CA ASP A 76 -7.84 6.44 -10.08
C ASP A 76 -7.66 7.48 -8.96
N GLU A 77 -8.74 7.81 -8.26
CA GLU A 77 -8.75 8.89 -7.28
C GLU A 77 -9.14 8.42 -5.89
N TYR A 78 -8.59 9.11 -4.89
CA TYR A 78 -8.97 8.92 -3.50
C TYR A 78 -10.42 9.35 -3.28
N ASN A 79 -11.20 8.48 -2.65
CA ASN A 79 -12.53 8.80 -2.18
C ASN A 79 -12.76 8.12 -0.82
N THR A 80 -13.24 8.88 0.17
CA THR A 80 -13.57 8.38 1.52
C THR A 80 -14.42 7.10 1.47
N VAL A 81 -15.36 7.01 0.53
CA VAL A 81 -16.25 5.85 0.35
C VAL A 81 -15.46 4.56 0.07
N LEU A 82 -14.33 4.63 -0.62
CA LEU A 82 -13.47 3.46 -0.88
C LEU A 82 -12.94 2.90 0.44
N ILE A 83 -12.40 3.77 1.29
CA ILE A 83 -11.90 3.36 2.60
C ILE A 83 -13.05 2.86 3.48
N GLU A 84 -14.19 3.56 3.51
CA GLU A 84 -15.37 3.09 4.24
C GLU A 84 -15.80 1.68 3.83
N ASN A 85 -15.77 1.38 2.53
CA ASN A 85 -16.10 0.06 2.00
C ASN A 85 -15.12 -1.00 2.48
N VAL A 86 -13.81 -0.72 2.44
CA VAL A 86 -12.78 -1.60 3.01
C VAL A 86 -13.06 -1.84 4.48
N LEU A 87 -13.26 -0.78 5.27
CA LEU A 87 -13.48 -0.91 6.72
C LEU A 87 -14.78 -1.66 7.06
N ARG A 88 -15.84 -1.42 6.31
CA ARG A 88 -17.12 -2.12 6.45
C ARG A 88 -16.97 -3.61 6.16
N ARG A 89 -16.27 -3.96 5.08
CA ARG A 89 -15.94 -5.35 4.74
C ARG A 89 -15.13 -6.00 5.86
N GLN A 90 -14.04 -5.37 6.30
CA GLN A 90 -13.17 -5.92 7.35
C GLN A 90 -13.94 -6.14 8.65
N LYS A 91 -14.81 -5.22 9.06
CA LYS A 91 -15.69 -5.42 10.23
C LYS A 91 -16.60 -6.63 10.07
N ALA A 92 -17.22 -6.80 8.90
CA ALA A 92 -18.11 -7.93 8.63
C ALA A 92 -17.36 -9.27 8.64
N VAL A 93 -16.21 -9.34 7.96
CA VAL A 93 -15.37 -10.54 7.86
C VAL A 93 -14.83 -10.92 9.23
N MET A 94 -14.30 -9.96 10.00
CA MET A 94 -13.80 -10.23 11.36
C MET A 94 -14.90 -10.71 12.30
N LYS A 95 -16.12 -10.14 12.19
CA LYS A 95 -17.27 -10.59 12.97
C LYS A 95 -17.67 -12.03 12.62
N GLN A 96 -17.71 -12.37 11.34
CA GLN A 96 -18.04 -13.72 10.87
C GLN A 96 -16.96 -14.74 11.30
N MET A 97 -15.69 -14.39 11.10
CA MET A 97 -14.54 -15.20 11.51
C MET A 97 -14.59 -15.50 13.02
N LYS A 98 -14.86 -14.47 13.84
CA LYS A 98 -15.01 -14.64 15.30
C LYS A 98 -16.16 -15.59 15.63
N LYS A 99 -17.32 -15.43 14.99
CA LYS A 99 -18.48 -16.30 15.18
C LYS A 99 -18.16 -17.77 14.85
N GLU A 100 -17.43 -18.02 13.77
CA GLU A 100 -17.01 -19.38 13.38
C GLU A 100 -16.00 -19.98 14.35
N ILE A 101 -15.02 -19.19 14.80
CA ILE A 101 -14.07 -19.63 15.83
C ILE A 101 -14.81 -19.94 17.13
N ASP A 102 -15.77 -19.11 17.56
CA ASP A 102 -16.52 -19.33 18.79
C ASP A 102 -17.39 -20.59 18.70
N THR A 103 -18.03 -20.83 17.55
CA THR A 103 -18.98 -21.93 17.31
C THR A 103 -18.28 -23.26 17.00
N TYR A 104 -17.29 -23.25 16.09
CA TYR A 104 -16.68 -24.45 15.51
C TYR A 104 -15.22 -24.65 15.94
N LYS A 105 -14.63 -23.72 16.72
CA LYS A 105 -13.20 -23.72 17.12
C LYS A 105 -12.21 -23.68 15.96
N ARG A 106 -12.69 -23.46 14.74
CA ARG A 106 -11.92 -23.32 13.50
C ARG A 106 -12.64 -22.39 12.55
N THR A 107 -11.90 -21.80 11.62
CA THR A 107 -12.44 -21.02 10.51
C THR A 107 -11.50 -21.18 9.32
N THR A 108 -12.07 -21.15 8.11
CA THR A 108 -11.33 -21.08 6.85
C THR A 108 -11.32 -19.68 6.28
N ILE A 109 -11.90 -18.71 6.99
CA ILE A 109 -11.95 -17.31 6.57
C ILE A 109 -10.57 -16.69 6.77
N ASP A 110 -10.00 -16.20 5.68
CA ASP A 110 -8.85 -15.30 5.73
C ASP A 110 -9.35 -13.83 5.76
N PRO A 111 -9.17 -13.13 6.87
CA PRO A 111 -9.60 -11.74 7.00
C PRO A 111 -8.63 -10.74 6.38
N ARG A 112 -7.43 -11.15 5.95
CA ARG A 112 -6.41 -10.21 5.48
C ARG A 112 -6.88 -9.44 4.25
N ALA A 113 -6.48 -8.18 4.16
CA ALA A 113 -6.62 -7.36 2.98
C ALA A 113 -5.40 -6.44 2.85
N PHE A 114 -5.17 -5.91 1.66
CA PHE A 114 -4.23 -4.80 1.46
C PHE A 114 -4.92 -3.56 0.90
N VAL A 115 -4.37 -2.39 1.20
CA VAL A 115 -4.74 -1.11 0.59
C VAL A 115 -3.47 -0.46 0.07
N ILE A 116 -3.46 -0.08 -1.20
CA ILE A 116 -2.35 0.63 -1.83
C ILE A 116 -2.80 2.05 -2.14
N MET A 117 -2.04 3.03 -1.66
CA MET A 117 -2.16 4.43 -2.02
C MET A 117 -0.93 4.81 -2.83
N ASP A 118 -1.04 4.75 -4.16
CA ASP A 118 0.08 4.96 -5.06
C ASP A 118 0.05 6.38 -5.65
N ASP A 119 1.00 7.22 -5.22
CA ASP A 119 1.18 8.61 -5.64
C ASP A 119 -0.10 9.48 -5.64
N CYS A 120 -1.12 9.08 -4.88
CA CYS A 120 -2.43 9.75 -4.79
C CYS A 120 -2.55 10.76 -3.63
N LEU A 121 -1.44 11.03 -2.93
CA LEU A 121 -1.41 11.93 -1.76
C LEU A 121 -1.28 13.43 -2.10
N TYR A 122 -1.43 13.82 -3.37
CA TYR A 122 -1.36 15.22 -3.78
C TYR A 122 -2.51 16.06 -3.20
N ASP A 123 -3.71 15.48 -3.13
CA ASP A 123 -4.82 16.10 -2.44
C ASP A 123 -4.64 15.96 -0.92
N GLN A 124 -4.72 17.06 -0.17
CA GLN A 124 -4.59 17.01 1.29
C GLN A 124 -5.85 16.50 2.00
N THR A 125 -6.97 16.31 1.29
CA THR A 125 -8.25 15.87 1.89
C THR A 125 -8.12 14.56 2.68
N TRP A 126 -7.36 13.59 2.18
CA TRP A 126 -7.18 12.30 2.86
C TRP A 126 -6.51 12.43 4.24
N THR A 127 -5.67 13.44 4.45
CA THR A 127 -4.96 13.64 5.73
C THR A 127 -5.91 14.01 6.87
N ARG A 128 -7.04 14.64 6.53
CA ARG A 128 -8.09 15.06 7.48
C ARG A 128 -9.22 14.04 7.56
N ASP A 129 -9.26 13.08 6.63
CA ASP A 129 -10.29 12.06 6.57
C ASP A 129 -10.25 11.14 7.79
N LYS A 130 -11.40 11.03 8.47
CA LYS A 130 -11.55 10.24 9.68
C LYS A 130 -11.32 8.75 9.42
N MET A 131 -11.76 8.24 8.28
CA MET A 131 -11.66 6.83 7.93
C MET A 131 -10.22 6.44 7.58
N MET A 132 -9.49 7.33 6.91
CA MET A 132 -8.07 7.14 6.66
C MET A 132 -7.25 7.13 7.96
N ARG A 133 -7.49 8.08 8.87
CA ARG A 133 -6.86 8.06 10.21
C ARG A 133 -7.19 6.77 10.95
N LEU A 134 -8.44 6.33 10.86
CA LEU A 134 -8.90 5.11 11.50
C LEU A 134 -8.20 3.87 10.92
N LEU A 135 -8.00 3.82 9.60
CA LEU A 135 -7.24 2.77 8.91
C LEU A 135 -5.77 2.77 9.35
N PHE A 136 -5.10 3.93 9.42
CA PHE A 136 -3.70 4.01 9.89
C PHE A 136 -3.54 3.55 11.34
N MET A 137 -4.43 4.00 12.23
CA MET A 137 -4.31 3.72 13.67
C MET A 137 -4.79 2.31 14.04
N ASN A 138 -5.69 1.71 13.25
CA ASN A 138 -6.31 0.42 13.57
C ASN A 138 -6.14 -0.66 12.49
N GLY A 139 -5.36 -0.39 11.44
CA GLY A 139 -5.13 -1.34 10.34
C GLY A 139 -4.64 -2.69 10.84
N ARG A 140 -3.79 -2.67 11.88
CA ARG A 140 -3.35 -3.87 12.63
C ARG A 140 -4.53 -4.70 13.17
N HIS A 141 -5.49 -4.07 13.84
CA HIS A 141 -6.65 -4.76 14.41
C HIS A 141 -7.62 -5.27 13.33
N TRP A 142 -7.60 -4.64 12.16
CA TRP A 142 -8.45 -5.00 11.04
C TRP A 142 -7.77 -5.89 10.03
N LYS A 143 -6.54 -6.33 10.31
CA LYS A 143 -5.74 -7.16 9.41
C LYS A 143 -5.71 -6.55 8.01
N VAL A 144 -5.28 -5.30 7.95
CA VAL A 144 -5.05 -4.58 6.69
C VAL A 144 -3.59 -4.19 6.59
N MET A 145 -2.93 -4.66 5.53
CA MET A 145 -1.63 -4.14 5.10
C MET A 145 -1.86 -2.82 4.34
N LEU A 146 -1.14 -1.77 4.71
CA LEU A 146 -1.24 -0.47 4.06
C LEU A 146 0.09 -0.18 3.37
N ILE A 147 0.06 0.01 2.06
CA ILE A 147 1.22 0.35 1.24
C ILE A 147 1.00 1.75 0.70
N ILE A 148 1.96 2.64 0.90
CA ILE A 148 1.86 4.03 0.48
C ILE A 148 3.11 4.40 -0.29
N THR A 149 2.93 4.87 -1.52
CA THR A 149 4.02 5.46 -2.28
C THR A 149 3.87 6.98 -2.27
N MET A 150 4.99 7.69 -2.16
CA MET A 150 5.00 9.14 -2.19
C MET A 150 6.21 9.68 -2.96
N GLN A 151 5.95 10.66 -3.82
CA GLN A 151 6.99 11.46 -4.45
C GLN A 151 7.64 12.45 -3.50
N TYR A 152 6.90 12.90 -2.47
CA TYR A 152 7.34 13.92 -1.55
C TYR A 152 7.16 13.46 -0.09
N PRO A 153 8.18 13.61 0.78
CA PRO A 153 8.19 12.99 2.10
C PRO A 153 7.15 13.57 3.08
N LEU A 154 6.49 14.69 2.80
CA LEU A 154 5.57 15.30 3.78
C LEU A 154 4.10 14.93 3.57
N GLY A 155 3.79 13.91 2.76
CA GLY A 155 2.42 13.47 2.57
C GLY A 155 1.75 13.00 3.87
N ILE A 156 2.46 12.24 4.71
CA ILE A 156 1.88 11.66 5.93
C ILE A 156 1.98 12.65 7.11
N PRO A 157 0.87 12.96 7.81
CA PRO A 157 0.88 13.76 9.04
C PRO A 157 1.74 13.16 10.16
N PRO A 158 2.42 13.97 10.99
CA PRO A 158 3.31 13.48 12.05
C PRO A 158 2.68 12.43 12.98
N ASN A 159 1.42 12.62 13.37
CA ASN A 159 0.70 11.71 14.28
C ASN A 159 0.40 10.33 13.67
N LEU A 160 0.49 10.18 12.34
CA LEU A 160 0.30 8.90 11.67
C LEU A 160 1.61 8.17 11.43
N ARG A 161 2.75 8.89 11.38
CA ARG A 161 4.07 8.31 11.06
C ARG A 161 4.55 7.30 12.11
N THR A 162 4.12 7.46 13.36
CA THR A 162 4.42 6.51 14.44
C THR A 162 3.83 5.12 14.22
N ASN A 163 2.88 4.96 13.30
CA ASN A 163 2.30 3.67 12.94
C ASN A 163 3.01 3.03 11.73
N ILE A 164 4.02 3.68 11.14
CA ILE A 164 4.75 3.14 10.00
C ILE A 164 5.72 2.07 10.49
N ASP A 165 5.58 0.86 9.96
CA ASP A 165 6.42 -0.29 10.30
C ASP A 165 7.72 -0.31 9.47
N TYR A 166 7.62 0.03 8.19
CA TYR A 166 8.74 -0.01 7.24
C TYR A 166 8.77 1.22 6.35
N VAL A 167 9.95 1.78 6.13
CA VAL A 167 10.17 2.90 5.19
C VAL A 167 11.23 2.49 4.18
N PHE A 168 10.89 2.53 2.90
CA PHE A 168 11.82 2.35 1.79
C PHE A 168 12.10 3.72 1.18
N ILE A 169 13.36 4.16 1.21
CA ILE A 169 13.81 5.44 0.67
C ILE A 169 14.64 5.17 -0.57
N LEU A 170 14.14 5.62 -1.72
CA LEU A 170 14.83 5.56 -3.00
C LEU A 170 15.65 6.84 -3.21
N ARG A 171 16.44 6.86 -4.29
CA ARG A 171 17.34 7.98 -4.62
C ARG A 171 16.63 9.34 -4.61
N GLU A 172 17.17 10.29 -3.85
CA GLU A 172 16.74 11.68 -3.81
C GLU A 172 17.96 12.61 -4.00
N PRO A 173 18.09 13.34 -5.11
CA PRO A 173 19.23 14.25 -5.32
C PRO A 173 19.13 15.56 -4.55
N TYR A 174 17.93 16.05 -4.19
CA TYR A 174 17.79 17.38 -3.60
C TYR A 174 18.02 17.38 -2.09
N LEU A 175 19.05 18.09 -1.64
CA LEU A 175 19.40 18.19 -0.21
C LEU A 175 18.22 18.65 0.66
N THR A 176 17.38 19.58 0.18
CA THR A 176 16.19 20.03 0.90
C THR A 176 15.20 18.90 1.17
N ASN A 177 15.02 17.99 0.20
CA ASN A 177 14.17 16.81 0.38
C ASN A 177 14.85 15.75 1.24
N ARG A 178 16.17 15.55 1.10
CA ARG A 178 16.95 14.68 2.00
C ARG A 178 16.82 15.11 3.46
N LYS A 179 16.92 16.41 3.72
CA LYS A 179 16.72 16.99 5.07
C LYS A 179 15.32 16.67 5.61
N ARG A 180 14.27 16.83 4.79
CA ARG A 180 12.90 16.45 5.18
C ARG A 180 12.77 14.95 5.43
N MET A 181 13.35 14.10 4.60
CA MET A 181 13.34 12.64 4.82
C MET A 181 14.03 12.28 6.14
N TRP A 182 15.21 12.85 6.39
CA TRP A 182 15.97 12.65 7.62
C TRP A 182 15.17 13.06 8.86
N GLU A 183 14.65 14.29 8.90
CA GLU A 183 13.89 14.83 10.04
C GLU A 183 12.60 14.04 10.34
N ASN A 184 11.96 13.46 9.31
CA ASN A 184 10.61 12.90 9.44
C ASN A 184 10.56 11.37 9.46
N TYR A 185 11.58 10.68 8.91
CA TYR A 185 11.61 9.22 8.77
C TYR A 185 12.93 8.58 9.18
N ALA A 186 14.06 9.33 9.13
CA ALA A 186 15.38 8.77 9.34
C ALA A 186 16.14 9.43 10.50
N SER A 187 15.42 9.94 11.51
CA SER A 187 16.02 10.71 12.62
C SER A 187 16.87 9.87 13.59
N MET A 188 16.95 8.55 13.37
CA MET A 188 17.90 7.68 14.07
C MET A 188 19.35 7.91 13.61
N PHE A 189 19.56 8.43 12.40
CA PHE A 189 20.87 8.90 11.98
C PHE A 189 21.27 10.14 12.80
N PRO A 190 22.45 10.16 13.43
CA PRO A 190 22.86 11.24 14.33
C PRO A 190 23.04 12.58 13.62
N THR A 191 23.38 12.56 12.33
CA THR A 191 23.58 13.78 11.53
C THR A 191 23.00 13.63 10.13
N LEU A 192 22.61 14.74 9.50
CA LEU A 192 22.14 14.77 8.11
C LEU A 192 23.21 14.25 7.15
N GLU A 193 24.48 14.56 7.40
CA GLU A 193 25.61 14.13 6.60
C GLU A 193 25.74 12.59 6.62
N SER A 194 25.54 11.97 7.79
CA SER A 194 25.56 10.51 7.92
C SER A 194 24.41 9.84 7.17
N PHE A 195 23.22 10.44 7.20
CA PHE A 195 22.07 9.97 6.43
C PHE A 195 22.33 10.10 4.92
N CYS A 196 22.80 11.26 4.46
CA CYS A 196 23.11 11.50 3.05
C CYS A 196 24.15 10.49 2.53
N ALA A 197 25.24 10.28 3.27
CA ALA A 197 26.30 9.35 2.87
C ALA A 197 25.80 7.90 2.75
N VAL A 198 24.96 7.45 3.69
CA VAL A 198 24.37 6.11 3.64
C VAL A 198 23.31 6.00 2.54
N MET A 199 22.49 7.03 2.35
CA MET A 199 21.50 7.03 1.28
C MET A 199 22.19 6.99 -0.09
N ASP A 200 23.27 7.73 -0.28
CA ASP A 200 24.05 7.68 -1.52
C ASP A 200 24.57 6.26 -1.77
N SER A 201 25.20 5.61 -0.79
CA SER A 201 25.74 4.25 -0.97
C SER A 201 24.70 3.13 -1.11
N THR A 202 23.44 3.37 -0.71
CA THR A 202 22.36 2.37 -0.73
C THR A 202 21.29 2.64 -1.78
N THR A 203 21.44 3.70 -2.58
CA THR A 203 20.51 4.04 -3.65
C THR A 203 21.17 4.08 -5.04
N GLU A 204 22.37 3.53 -5.15
CA GLU A 204 23.01 3.23 -6.43
C GLU A 204 22.37 1.99 -7.08
N ASN A 205 22.48 1.83 -8.39
CA ASN A 205 22.09 0.60 -9.10
C ASN A 205 20.66 0.08 -8.82
N TYR A 206 19.68 0.99 -8.68
CA TYR A 206 18.27 0.69 -8.36
C TYR A 206 18.07 0.05 -6.98
N GLU A 207 19.00 0.28 -6.06
CA GLU A 207 18.87 -0.08 -4.66
C GLU A 207 18.07 0.99 -3.88
N CYS A 208 17.66 0.64 -2.67
CA CYS A 208 17.00 1.55 -1.74
C CYS A 208 17.45 1.30 -0.30
N LEU A 209 17.34 2.35 0.51
CA LEU A 209 17.52 2.28 1.95
C LEU A 209 16.22 1.79 2.59
N VAL A 210 16.30 0.79 3.46
CA VAL A 210 15.14 0.27 4.21
C VAL A 210 15.32 0.55 5.69
N ILE A 211 14.31 1.16 6.30
CA ILE A 211 14.22 1.40 7.74
C ILE A 211 13.13 0.49 8.31
N ASN A 212 13.49 -0.29 9.32
CA ASN A 212 12.61 -1.16 10.08
C ASN A 212 12.33 -0.53 11.46
N ASN A 213 11.15 0.08 11.61
CA ASN A 213 10.73 0.70 12.86
C ASN A 213 10.28 -0.32 13.92
N ASN A 214 10.15 -1.61 13.55
CA ASN A 214 9.82 -2.69 14.48
C ASN A 214 11.03 -3.28 15.20
N ALA A 215 12.26 -2.84 14.87
CA ALA A 215 13.46 -3.32 15.51
C ALA A 215 13.43 -3.01 17.02
N LYS A 216 13.71 -4.02 17.84
CA LYS A 216 13.79 -3.88 19.32
C LYS A 216 15.15 -3.37 19.81
N SER A 217 16.00 -2.93 18.90
CA SER A 217 17.39 -2.53 19.15
C SER A 217 17.58 -1.09 18.71
N ASN A 218 18.35 -0.31 19.48
CA ASN A 218 18.73 1.06 19.13
C ASN A 218 19.96 1.12 18.20
N LYS A 219 20.52 -0.03 17.82
CA LYS A 219 21.66 -0.08 16.90
C LYS A 219 21.19 0.20 15.47
N LEU A 220 21.86 1.13 14.80
CA LEU A 220 21.56 1.46 13.40
C LEU A 220 21.60 0.23 12.48
N THR A 221 22.55 -0.69 12.70
CA THR A 221 22.70 -1.92 11.89
C THR A 221 21.55 -2.90 12.01
N ASP A 222 20.70 -2.76 13.03
CA ASP A 222 19.54 -3.62 13.25
C ASP A 222 18.24 -2.97 12.75
N GLN A 223 18.27 -1.65 12.52
CA GLN A 223 17.15 -0.85 12.03
C GLN A 223 17.24 -0.57 10.53
N ILE A 224 18.44 -0.56 9.98
CA ILE A 224 18.73 -0.01 8.65
C ILE A 224 19.37 -1.07 7.77
N PHE A 225 18.86 -1.18 6.55
CA PHE A 225 19.24 -2.19 5.58
C PHE A 225 19.32 -1.55 4.19
N TRP A 226 20.01 -2.20 3.26
CA TRP A 226 19.89 -1.90 1.83
C TRP A 226 19.01 -2.95 1.16
N TYR A 227 18.32 -2.61 0.08
CA TYR A 227 17.50 -3.56 -0.66
C TYR A 227 17.46 -3.27 -2.15
N LYS A 228 17.31 -4.32 -2.95
CA LYS A 228 17.11 -4.24 -4.39
C LYS A 228 15.95 -5.16 -4.75
N ALA A 229 14.90 -4.60 -5.34
CA ALA A 229 13.76 -5.36 -5.83
C ALA A 229 14.20 -6.34 -6.92
N GLU A 230 13.63 -7.53 -6.91
CA GLU A 230 13.91 -8.61 -7.85
C GLU A 230 12.83 -8.64 -8.93
N ASN A 231 13.22 -9.06 -10.14
CA ASN A 231 12.23 -9.26 -11.18
C ASN A 231 11.55 -10.63 -11.00
N HIS A 232 10.28 -10.60 -10.66
CA HIS A 232 9.47 -11.80 -10.49
C HIS A 232 8.67 -12.17 -11.74
N PRO A 233 8.31 -13.46 -11.92
CA PRO A 233 7.31 -13.86 -12.91
C PRO A 233 5.97 -13.14 -12.71
N SER A 234 5.14 -13.10 -13.75
CA SER A 234 3.77 -12.58 -13.62
C SER A 234 2.97 -13.39 -12.59
N PHE A 235 2.20 -12.69 -11.75
CA PHE A 235 1.34 -13.28 -10.73
C PHE A 235 0.02 -12.52 -10.69
N ARG A 236 -0.97 -13.10 -10.00
CA ARG A 236 -2.27 -12.46 -9.77
C ARG A 236 -2.62 -12.52 -8.30
N LEU A 237 -3.18 -11.42 -7.82
CA LEU A 237 -3.69 -11.26 -6.46
C LEU A 237 -5.21 -11.42 -6.46
N GLY A 238 -5.74 -11.81 -5.31
CA GLY A 238 -7.16 -12.00 -5.10
C GLY A 238 -7.73 -13.24 -5.77
N SER A 239 -8.97 -13.55 -5.43
CA SER A 239 -9.63 -14.77 -5.90
C SER A 239 -9.99 -14.72 -7.39
N LYS A 240 -10.09 -15.89 -8.01
CA LYS A 240 -10.43 -16.04 -9.44
C LYS A 240 -11.79 -15.40 -9.77
N GLU A 241 -12.76 -15.48 -8.86
CA GLU A 241 -14.09 -14.91 -9.09
C GLU A 241 -14.03 -13.39 -9.36
N PHE A 242 -13.15 -12.66 -8.67
CA PHE A 242 -13.01 -11.22 -8.90
C PHE A 242 -12.38 -10.89 -10.25
N TRP A 243 -11.46 -11.72 -10.73
CA TRP A 243 -10.91 -11.60 -12.08
C TRP A 243 -11.98 -11.86 -13.15
N ASP A 244 -12.83 -12.86 -12.95
CA ASP A 244 -13.90 -13.18 -13.89
C ASP A 244 -15.00 -12.11 -13.91
N ILE A 245 -15.35 -11.53 -12.76
CA ILE A 245 -16.25 -10.35 -12.68
C ILE A 245 -15.63 -9.15 -13.39
N SER A 246 -14.33 -8.91 -13.20
CA SER A 246 -13.64 -7.75 -13.80
C SER A 246 -13.61 -7.80 -15.33
N LYS A 247 -13.65 -8.99 -15.95
CA LYS A 247 -13.74 -9.12 -17.42
C LYS A 247 -15.06 -8.61 -18.00
N ASN A 248 -16.14 -8.66 -17.21
CA ASN A 248 -17.48 -8.26 -17.63
C ASN A 248 -17.77 -6.79 -17.31
N MET A 249 -16.86 -6.10 -16.61
CA MET A 249 -16.91 -4.64 -16.50
C MET A 249 -16.34 -4.09 -17.79
N GLY A 250 -17.18 -3.45 -18.61
CA GLY A 250 -16.76 -2.83 -19.87
C GLY A 250 -15.50 -2.00 -19.66
N SER A 251 -14.60 -2.00 -20.64
CA SER A 251 -13.47 -1.09 -20.62
C SER A 251 -14.01 0.33 -20.79
N ASP A 252 -13.92 1.16 -19.74
CA ASP A 252 -14.00 2.63 -19.88
C ASP A 252 -12.90 3.19 -20.84
N ASP A 253 -12.03 2.31 -21.36
CA ASP A 253 -11.04 2.57 -22.42
C ASP A 253 -11.63 2.49 -23.84
N GLU A 254 -12.95 2.29 -24.01
CA GLU A 254 -13.61 2.57 -25.30
C GLU A 254 -13.84 4.08 -25.40
N ASP A 255 -12.97 4.76 -26.16
CA ASP A 255 -13.06 6.09 -26.77
C ASP A 255 -14.43 6.82 -26.71
N GLU A 256 -14.96 7.14 -25.53
CA GLU A 256 -16.03 8.13 -25.42
C GLU A 256 -15.39 9.51 -25.59
N ALA A 257 -15.32 9.96 -26.84
CA ALA A 257 -15.05 11.34 -27.19
C ALA A 257 -15.87 12.25 -26.25
N TYR A 258 -15.17 13.08 -25.49
CA TYR A 258 -15.74 14.01 -24.52
C TYR A 258 -16.88 14.82 -25.15
N ASP A 259 -18.13 14.46 -24.81
CA ASP A 259 -19.34 15.17 -25.23
C ASP A 259 -19.86 16.02 -24.05
N PRO A 260 -19.62 17.35 -24.06
CA PRO A 260 -20.05 18.24 -22.98
C PRO A 260 -21.58 18.36 -22.83
N SER A 261 -22.38 17.74 -23.72
CA SER A 261 -23.84 17.75 -23.65
C SER A 261 -24.45 16.63 -22.76
N LYS A 262 -23.68 15.58 -22.41
CA LYS A 262 -24.18 14.44 -21.61
C LYS A 262 -24.39 14.74 -20.12
N ASN A 263 -23.94 15.90 -19.63
CA ASN A 263 -23.86 16.20 -18.19
C ASN A 263 -25.19 16.62 -17.49
N LYS A 264 -26.36 16.36 -18.10
CA LYS A 264 -27.65 16.76 -17.51
C LYS A 264 -28.54 15.64 -16.96
N ASN A 265 -28.22 14.34 -17.15
CA ASN A 265 -29.19 13.27 -16.85
C ASN A 265 -28.69 12.05 -16.03
N ALA A 266 -27.60 12.15 -15.26
CA ALA A 266 -27.16 11.04 -14.39
C ALA A 266 -27.80 11.09 -12.98
N LYS A 267 -29.12 10.95 -12.90
CA LYS A 267 -29.83 10.54 -11.66
C LYS A 267 -30.69 9.32 -11.97
N LYS A 268 -30.12 8.13 -11.81
CA LYS A 268 -30.87 6.89 -11.53
C LYS A 268 -29.91 5.84 -10.99
N GLY A 269 -30.07 5.51 -9.71
CA GLY A 269 -29.29 4.48 -9.03
C GLY A 269 -29.47 3.12 -9.72
N ALA A 270 -28.38 2.36 -9.80
CA ALA A 270 -28.39 1.00 -10.32
C ALA A 270 -29.24 0.10 -9.41
N ASN A 271 -30.36 -0.40 -9.95
CA ASN A 271 -31.17 -1.44 -9.32
C ASN A 271 -30.42 -2.78 -9.41
N ILE A 272 -29.96 -3.29 -8.26
CA ILE A 272 -29.40 -4.64 -8.15
C ILE A 272 -30.56 -5.61 -7.95
N ASN A 273 -30.86 -6.42 -8.96
CA ASN A 273 -31.83 -7.52 -8.87
C ASN A 273 -31.17 -8.76 -8.26
N VAL A 274 -31.70 -9.22 -7.12
CA VAL A 274 -31.28 -10.47 -6.48
C VAL A 274 -32.27 -11.58 -6.86
N LYS A 275 -31.80 -12.63 -7.52
CA LYS A 275 -32.56 -13.89 -7.66
C LYS A 275 -32.09 -14.90 -6.62
N LYS A 276 -33.03 -15.50 -5.90
CA LYS A 276 -32.80 -16.67 -5.03
C LYS A 276 -33.28 -17.92 -5.77
N SER A 277 -32.48 -18.98 -5.76
CA SER A 277 -32.92 -20.33 -6.14
C SER A 277 -33.22 -21.13 -4.88
N TYR A 278 -34.29 -21.91 -4.93
CA TYR A 278 -34.65 -22.90 -3.91
C TYR A 278 -33.80 -24.15 -4.03
#